data_AF-A0A963WNG1-F1
#
_entry.id   AF-A0A963WNG1-F1
#
_cell.length_a   1.000
_cell.length_b   1.000
_cell.length_c   1.000
_cell.angle_alpha   90.00
_cell.angle_beta   90.00
_cell.angle_gamma   90.00
#
_symmetry.space_group_name_H-M   'P 1'
#
loop_
_entity.id
_entity.type
_entity.pdbx_description
1 polymer ?
#
loop_
_entity_poly.entity_id
_entity_poly.type
_entity_poly.pdbx_seq_one_letter_code
_entity_poly.pdbx_strand_id
1 'polypeptide(L)'
;RGEVDARSLFQKLVETRLATGEPYIVFNDTVNRMMPKHHRELGLKVSTSNLCSEITLPTGIDHLGNDRTAVCCLSSLNLEKWDEWNEDKTFIEDVMRFLDNVLQDYIDRAPDEMARAKYSAMRERSVGLGVMGFHSFLQAKDLPMEGTMAKVWNLKMFKHISGKAEEASLLLAQERGACPDAEEMGAMERFSCKMAIAPTASISIICGGTSACIEPIPANIYTHKTLSGSFVVKNPYLEKLLRAKSKDSTNVWNSILEKGGSVQHLDFLTDEEKAVFKTSFEIDQRYLLEFAADRAPFIDQAQSLNLFIPADVDKWDLMMLHFQAWEKGIKSLYYLRSKSVQRAGFAGGVEADNTADAAKYELTAGGEQTDYEECLSCQ
;
A
#
# COMPACT_ATOMS: atom_id res chain seq x y z
N ARG A 1 32.35 -8.81 -12.84
CA ARG A 1 31.22 -9.12 -11.92
C ARG A 1 31.58 -10.42 -11.20
N GLY A 2 31.39 -10.51 -9.89
CA GLY A 2 31.65 -11.74 -9.14
C GLY A 2 30.43 -12.66 -9.13
N GLU A 3 30.65 -13.96 -8.95
CA GLU A 3 29.61 -14.96 -8.69
C GLU A 3 29.40 -15.09 -7.18
N VAL A 4 28.15 -15.19 -6.74
CA VAL A 4 27.77 -15.36 -5.33
C VAL A 4 26.62 -16.36 -5.21
N ASP A 5 26.50 -17.03 -4.08
CA ASP A 5 25.39 -17.93 -3.80
C ASP A 5 24.06 -17.15 -3.67
N ALA A 6 23.07 -17.53 -4.47
CA ALA A 6 21.79 -16.82 -4.55
C ALA A 6 21.00 -16.88 -3.24
N ARG A 7 21.01 -18.02 -2.56
CA ARG A 7 20.31 -18.21 -1.29
C ARG A 7 20.92 -17.33 -0.20
N SER A 8 22.25 -17.29 -0.12
CA SER A 8 23.00 -16.46 0.82
C SER A 8 22.74 -14.97 0.57
N LEU A 9 22.69 -14.54 -0.69
CA LEU A 9 22.36 -13.16 -1.04
C LEU A 9 20.92 -12.80 -0.67
N PHE A 10 19.96 -13.70 -0.94
CA PHE A 10 18.55 -13.50 -0.58
C PHE A 10 18.35 -13.45 0.93
N GLN A 11 19.00 -14.35 1.69
CA GLN A 11 18.97 -14.31 3.14
C GLN A 11 19.51 -12.97 3.66
N LYS A 12 20.66 -12.51 3.15
CA LYS A 12 21.23 -11.22 3.52
C LYS A 12 20.30 -10.05 3.21
N LEU A 13 19.62 -10.09 2.06
CA LEU A 13 18.61 -9.07 1.68
C LEU A 13 17.49 -9.01 2.71
N VAL A 14 16.91 -10.16 3.07
CA VAL A 14 15.79 -10.26 4.00
C VAL A 14 16.21 -9.86 5.44
N GLU A 15 17.39 -10.28 5.88
CA GLU A 15 17.96 -9.87 7.18
C GLU A 15 18.21 -8.36 7.24
N THR A 16 18.68 -7.76 6.14
CA THR A 16 18.89 -6.30 6.05
C THR A 16 17.56 -5.55 6.13
N ARG A 17 16.52 -6.06 5.45
CA ARG A 17 15.15 -5.53 5.54
C ARG A 17 14.60 -5.63 6.95
N LEU A 18 14.81 -6.74 7.65
CA LEU A 18 14.39 -6.86 9.05
C LEU A 18 15.08 -5.82 9.94
N ALA A 19 16.38 -5.60 9.72
CA ALA A 19 17.20 -4.75 10.57
C ALA A 19 16.97 -3.25 10.34
N THR A 20 16.74 -2.84 9.09
CA THR A 20 16.71 -1.43 8.68
C THR A 20 15.37 -0.98 8.11
N GLY A 21 14.48 -1.93 7.79
CA GLY A 21 13.26 -1.71 7.02
C GLY A 21 13.45 -1.64 5.51
N GLU A 22 14.71 -1.63 5.05
CA GLU A 22 15.13 -1.43 3.66
C GLU A 22 16.19 -2.48 3.26
N PRO A 23 16.51 -2.68 1.97
CA PRO A 23 15.99 -1.99 0.78
C PRO A 23 14.60 -2.45 0.38
N TYR A 24 13.88 -1.64 -0.40
CA TYR A 24 12.64 -2.06 -1.06
C TYR A 24 12.91 -3.18 -2.07
N ILE A 25 11.89 -3.96 -2.38
CA ILE A 25 11.96 -4.99 -3.42
C ILE A 25 11.00 -4.61 -4.53
N VAL A 26 11.51 -4.56 -5.76
CA VAL A 26 10.69 -4.38 -6.97
C VAL A 26 10.92 -5.59 -7.86
N PHE A 27 9.85 -6.34 -8.15
CA PHE A 27 9.91 -7.56 -8.95
C PHE A 27 9.87 -7.21 -10.44
N ASN A 28 11.05 -6.85 -10.96
CA ASN A 28 11.23 -6.28 -12.31
C ASN A 28 10.50 -7.04 -13.42
N ASP A 29 10.58 -8.37 -13.44
CA ASP A 29 9.95 -9.19 -14.47
C ASP A 29 8.42 -9.16 -14.38
N THR A 30 7.88 -9.15 -13.17
CA THR A 30 6.43 -9.04 -12.93
C THR A 30 5.94 -7.66 -13.33
N VAL A 31 6.67 -6.61 -12.95
CA VAL A 31 6.37 -5.22 -13.35
C VAL A 31 6.31 -5.10 -14.88
N ASN A 32 7.37 -5.50 -15.59
CA ASN A 32 7.44 -5.36 -17.05
C ASN A 32 6.43 -6.26 -17.77
N ARG A 33 6.14 -7.46 -17.26
CA ARG A 33 5.13 -8.37 -17.84
C ARG A 33 3.72 -7.78 -17.77
N MET A 34 3.42 -7.05 -16.71
CA MET A 34 2.10 -6.47 -16.43
C MET A 34 1.93 -5.02 -16.89
N MET A 35 2.94 -4.45 -17.55
CA MET A 35 2.81 -3.10 -18.14
C MET A 35 1.67 -3.04 -19.16
N PRO A 36 1.08 -1.85 -19.36
CA PRO A 36 0.12 -1.61 -20.43
C PRO A 36 0.62 -2.16 -21.76
N LYS A 37 -0.31 -2.72 -22.56
CA LYS A 37 0.03 -3.41 -23.80
C LYS A 37 0.78 -2.48 -24.78
N HIS A 38 0.28 -1.26 -24.98
CA HIS A 38 0.89 -0.29 -25.88
C HIS A 38 2.31 0.11 -25.43
N HIS A 39 2.57 0.26 -24.12
CA HIS A 39 3.93 0.47 -23.60
C HIS A 39 4.88 -0.68 -23.96
N ARG A 40 4.42 -1.93 -23.83
CA ARG A 40 5.21 -3.11 -24.21
C ARG A 40 5.48 -3.16 -25.72
N GLU A 41 4.48 -2.83 -26.53
CA GLU A 41 4.61 -2.84 -28.00
C GLU A 41 5.51 -1.73 -28.52
N LEU A 42 5.54 -0.57 -27.86
CA LEU A 42 6.51 0.50 -28.10
C LEU A 42 7.94 0.15 -27.63
N GLY A 43 8.14 -0.99 -26.97
CA GLY A 43 9.43 -1.41 -26.46
C GLY A 43 9.91 -0.64 -25.22
N LEU A 44 9.00 0.08 -24.55
CA LEU A 44 9.29 0.77 -23.30
C LEU A 44 9.58 -0.26 -22.19
N LYS A 45 10.42 0.15 -21.23
CA LYS A 45 10.81 -0.69 -20.08
C LYS A 45 10.77 0.11 -18.80
N VAL A 46 10.27 -0.54 -17.75
CA VAL A 46 10.39 -0.05 -16.39
C VAL A 46 11.66 -0.65 -15.79
N SER A 47 12.60 0.20 -15.40
CA SER A 47 13.90 -0.20 -14.85
C SER A 47 13.99 0.02 -13.33
N THR A 48 13.10 0.84 -12.78
CA THR A 48 13.07 1.24 -11.37
C THR A 48 11.64 1.60 -10.96
N SER A 49 11.43 1.81 -9.67
CA SER A 49 10.24 2.45 -9.13
C SER A 49 10.58 3.82 -8.51
N ASN A 50 9.60 4.50 -7.91
CA ASN A 50 9.78 5.75 -7.18
C ASN A 50 10.13 5.51 -5.70
N LEU A 51 10.20 6.61 -4.94
CA LEU A 51 10.51 6.64 -3.51
C LEU A 51 9.57 5.77 -2.65
N CYS A 52 8.32 5.57 -3.07
CA CYS A 52 7.33 4.83 -2.30
C CYS A 52 7.01 3.44 -2.92
N SER A 53 7.73 3.03 -3.96
CA SER A 53 7.64 1.72 -4.63
C SER A 53 6.30 1.37 -5.32
N GLU A 54 5.40 2.33 -5.51
CA GLU A 54 4.10 2.17 -6.18
C GLU A 54 4.10 2.58 -7.65
N ILE A 55 5.02 3.44 -8.08
CA ILE A 55 5.08 3.96 -9.44
C ILE A 55 6.01 3.10 -10.27
N THR A 56 5.50 2.54 -11.35
CA THR A 56 6.27 1.68 -12.26
C THR A 56 6.11 2.17 -13.68
N LEU A 57 6.63 3.37 -13.94
CA LEU A 57 6.55 4.04 -15.24
C LEU A 57 7.88 3.95 -16.00
N PRO A 58 7.85 3.93 -17.35
CA PRO A 58 9.06 3.86 -18.16
C PRO A 58 9.99 5.07 -17.95
N THR A 59 11.30 4.81 -17.91
CA THR A 59 12.33 5.86 -17.84
C THR A 59 13.50 5.53 -18.75
N GLY A 60 14.27 6.56 -19.13
CA GLY A 60 15.39 6.44 -20.06
C GLY A 60 15.00 6.67 -21.52
N ILE A 61 15.85 6.23 -22.44
CA ILE A 61 15.68 6.46 -23.88
C ILE A 61 14.53 5.62 -24.43
N ASP A 62 13.55 6.27 -25.07
CA ASP A 62 12.43 5.60 -25.72
C ASP A 62 12.70 5.24 -27.19
N HIS A 63 11.69 4.67 -27.86
CA HIS A 63 11.75 4.24 -29.26
C HIS A 63 11.95 5.40 -30.25
N LEU A 64 11.76 6.65 -29.82
CA LEU A 64 11.98 7.86 -30.61
C LEU A 64 13.34 8.50 -30.35
N GLY A 65 14.16 7.91 -29.47
CA GLY A 65 15.47 8.44 -29.09
C GLY A 65 15.40 9.56 -28.05
N ASN A 66 14.24 9.81 -27.46
CA ASN A 66 14.06 10.85 -26.45
C ASN A 66 14.24 10.28 -25.04
N ASP A 67 14.84 11.07 -24.16
CA ASP A 67 15.10 10.66 -22.78
C ASP A 67 13.93 10.99 -21.84
N ARG A 68 13.32 9.96 -21.25
CA ARG A 68 12.15 10.06 -20.38
C ARG A 68 12.53 10.11 -18.90
N THR A 69 11.86 10.99 -18.18
CA THR A 69 11.81 10.97 -16.71
C THR A 69 10.35 10.87 -16.29
N ALA A 70 9.99 9.80 -15.60
CA ALA A 70 8.61 9.54 -15.22
C ALA A 70 8.09 10.60 -14.24
N VAL A 71 6.83 11.00 -14.44
CA VAL A 71 6.06 11.90 -13.56
C VAL A 71 4.70 11.26 -13.34
N CYS A 72 4.17 11.39 -12.13
CA CYS A 72 2.84 10.92 -11.81
C CYS A 72 2.12 11.93 -10.91
N CYS A 73 0.83 12.16 -11.17
CA CYS A 73 -0.06 12.91 -10.30
C CYS A 73 -0.95 11.92 -9.53
N LEU A 74 -1.06 12.12 -8.22
CA LEU A 74 -1.70 11.18 -7.30
C LEU A 74 -2.95 11.77 -6.66
N SER A 75 -3.95 10.93 -6.47
CA SER A 75 -5.11 11.18 -5.61
C SER A 75 -5.60 9.86 -5.04
N SER A 76 -6.41 9.86 -3.99
CA SER A 76 -6.84 8.61 -3.36
C SER A 76 -8.31 8.65 -2.96
N LEU A 77 -9.04 7.60 -3.32
CA LEU A 77 -10.44 7.42 -2.93
C LEU A 77 -10.52 6.96 -1.46
N ASN A 78 -11.45 7.53 -0.68
CA ASN A 78 -11.67 7.10 0.69
C ASN A 78 -12.64 5.91 0.75
N LEU A 79 -12.11 4.70 0.96
CA LEU A 79 -12.90 3.46 1.03
C LEU A 79 -13.76 3.37 2.29
N GLU A 80 -13.42 4.06 3.37
CA GLU A 80 -14.31 4.17 4.55
C GLU A 80 -15.67 4.77 4.18
N LYS A 81 -15.69 5.59 3.12
CA LYS A 81 -16.87 6.24 2.56
C LYS A 81 -17.46 5.51 1.35
N TRP A 82 -17.07 4.26 1.12
CA TRP A 82 -17.48 3.46 -0.04
C TRP A 82 -18.98 3.53 -0.33
N ASP A 83 -19.83 3.32 0.68
CA ASP A 83 -21.29 3.31 0.50
C ASP A 83 -21.86 4.67 0.09
N GLU A 84 -21.12 5.77 0.30
CA GLU A 84 -21.54 7.13 -0.07
C GLU A 84 -21.28 7.43 -1.56
N TRP A 85 -20.29 6.79 -2.20
CA TRP A 85 -19.86 7.16 -3.56
C TRP A 85 -19.84 6.00 -4.58
N ASN A 86 -19.86 4.74 -4.18
CA ASN A 86 -19.70 3.61 -5.12
C ASN A 86 -20.82 3.48 -6.17
N GLU A 87 -22.00 4.05 -5.91
CA GLU A 87 -23.12 4.06 -6.87
C GLU A 87 -23.16 5.33 -7.73
N ASP A 88 -22.33 6.33 -7.39
CA ASP A 88 -22.21 7.56 -8.16
C ASP A 88 -21.44 7.28 -9.46
N LYS A 89 -22.12 7.51 -10.58
CA LYS A 89 -21.60 7.19 -11.91
C LYS A 89 -20.48 8.14 -12.35
N THR A 90 -20.45 9.37 -11.85
CA THR A 90 -19.47 10.39 -12.27
C THR A 90 -18.32 10.52 -11.29
N PHE A 91 -18.46 10.04 -10.05
CA PHE A 91 -17.45 10.23 -9.00
C PHE A 91 -16.01 9.87 -9.40
N ILE A 92 -15.77 8.68 -9.96
CA ILE A 92 -14.41 8.28 -10.38
C ILE A 92 -13.97 9.05 -11.63
N GLU A 93 -14.89 9.35 -12.55
CA GLU A 93 -14.60 10.13 -13.74
C GLU A 93 -14.16 11.56 -13.39
N ASP A 94 -14.85 12.21 -12.44
CA ASP A 94 -14.50 13.53 -11.92
C ASP A 94 -13.08 13.54 -11.32
N VAL A 95 -12.72 12.50 -10.56
CA VAL A 95 -11.37 12.37 -9.99
C VAL A 95 -10.32 12.15 -11.08
N MET A 96 -10.60 11.29 -12.06
CA MET A 96 -9.68 11.06 -13.20
C MET A 96 -9.51 12.32 -14.06
N ARG A 97 -10.60 13.07 -14.29
CA ARG A 97 -10.56 14.36 -14.98
C ARG A 97 -9.77 15.40 -14.20
N PHE A 98 -9.92 15.43 -12.88
CA PHE A 98 -9.10 16.27 -11.99
C PHE A 98 -7.61 15.92 -12.14
N LEU A 99 -7.26 14.63 -12.10
CA LEU A 99 -5.87 14.19 -12.30
C LEU A 99 -5.34 14.58 -13.69
N ASP A 100 -6.13 14.44 -14.76
CA ASP A 100 -5.74 14.89 -16.10
C ASP A 100 -5.51 16.41 -16.16
N ASN A 101 -6.36 17.18 -15.48
CA ASN A 101 -6.22 18.64 -15.42
C ASN A 101 -4.95 19.05 -14.67
N VAL A 102 -4.65 18.42 -13.53
CA VAL A 102 -3.41 18.66 -12.77
C VAL A 102 -2.19 18.29 -13.61
N LEU A 103 -2.24 17.17 -14.33
CA LEU A 103 -1.14 16.74 -15.19
C LEU A 103 -0.95 17.69 -16.38
N GLN A 104 -2.05 18.16 -16.99
CA GLN A 104 -2.00 19.15 -18.07
C GLN A 104 -1.35 20.44 -17.59
N ASP A 105 -1.77 20.91 -16.42
CA ASP A 105 -1.25 22.12 -15.80
C ASP A 105 0.26 22.00 -15.47
N TYR A 106 0.72 20.82 -15.06
CA TYR A 106 2.16 20.51 -14.96
C TYR A 106 2.86 20.59 -16.33
N ILE A 107 2.30 19.97 -17.38
CA ILE A 107 2.89 19.97 -18.73
C ILE A 107 3.04 21.41 -19.26
N ASP A 108 2.04 22.24 -19.05
CA ASP A 108 2.02 23.62 -19.55
C ASP A 108 3.03 24.51 -18.82
N ARG A 109 3.20 24.30 -17.50
CA ARG A 109 4.03 25.16 -16.63
C ARG A 109 5.42 24.61 -16.31
N ALA A 110 5.72 23.36 -16.65
CA ALA A 110 7.01 22.75 -16.37
C ALA A 110 8.14 23.56 -17.05
N PRO A 111 9.19 23.94 -16.30
CA PRO A 111 10.29 24.73 -16.83
C PRO A 111 11.21 23.88 -17.72
N ASP A 112 12.07 24.52 -18.50
CA ASP A 112 12.93 23.85 -19.49
C ASP A 112 13.90 22.84 -18.86
N GLU A 113 14.33 23.07 -17.62
CA GLU A 113 15.16 22.12 -16.85
C GLU A 113 14.44 20.78 -16.61
N MET A 114 13.11 20.76 -16.68
CA MET A 114 12.26 19.58 -16.56
C MET A 114 11.78 19.06 -17.92
N ALA A 115 12.41 19.43 -19.04
CA ALA A 115 11.97 19.04 -20.39
C ALA A 115 11.77 17.52 -20.56
N ARG A 116 12.63 16.68 -19.98
CA ARG A 116 12.51 15.20 -20.00
C ARG A 116 11.25 14.71 -19.29
N ALA A 117 10.91 15.36 -18.19
CA ALA A 117 9.76 15.04 -17.36
C ALA A 117 8.46 15.52 -18.00
N LYS A 118 8.47 16.76 -18.53
CA LYS A 118 7.40 17.30 -19.37
C LYS A 118 7.12 16.42 -20.59
N TYR A 119 8.18 15.96 -21.27
CA TYR A 119 8.07 15.05 -22.41
C TYR A 119 7.39 13.74 -22.02
N SER A 120 7.87 13.06 -20.97
CA SER A 120 7.25 11.80 -20.50
C SER A 120 5.78 12.01 -20.15
N ALA A 121 5.47 13.01 -19.32
CA ALA A 121 4.10 13.34 -18.90
C ALA A 121 3.17 13.61 -20.08
N MET A 122 3.63 14.35 -21.09
CA MET A 122 2.85 14.63 -22.30
C MET A 122 2.59 13.36 -23.13
N ARG A 123 3.61 12.49 -23.29
CA ARG A 123 3.54 11.26 -24.09
C ARG A 123 2.63 10.20 -23.50
N GLU A 124 2.81 9.90 -22.21
CA GLU A 124 2.14 8.76 -21.58
C GLU A 124 0.86 9.17 -20.83
N ARG A 125 0.82 10.42 -20.36
CA ARG A 125 -0.23 10.98 -19.49
C ARG A 125 -0.58 10.07 -18.31
N SER A 126 0.39 9.41 -17.70
CA SER A 126 0.14 8.47 -16.61
C SER A 126 -0.28 9.20 -15.34
N VAL A 127 -1.27 8.66 -14.64
CA VAL A 127 -1.78 9.15 -13.34
C VAL A 127 -1.83 8.01 -12.34
N GLY A 128 -1.96 8.32 -11.04
CA GLY A 128 -2.03 7.32 -9.98
C GLY A 128 -3.24 7.54 -9.09
N LEU A 129 -4.37 6.96 -9.49
CA LEU A 129 -5.54 6.83 -8.64
C LEU A 129 -5.30 5.72 -7.62
N GLY A 130 -5.18 6.13 -6.36
CA GLY A 130 -5.00 5.27 -5.20
C GLY A 130 -6.26 5.14 -4.36
N VAL A 131 -6.09 4.52 -3.18
CA VAL A 131 -7.14 4.40 -2.17
C VAL A 131 -6.58 4.66 -0.78
N MET A 132 -7.46 4.95 0.17
CA MET A 132 -7.20 4.97 1.61
C MET A 132 -8.41 4.45 2.37
N GLY A 133 -8.29 4.22 3.67
CA GLY A 133 -9.41 3.86 4.53
C GLY A 133 -9.87 2.39 4.43
N PHE A 134 -9.05 1.48 3.88
CA PHE A 134 -9.47 0.08 3.72
C PHE A 134 -9.76 -0.60 5.06
N HIS A 135 -8.85 -0.52 6.04
CA HIS A 135 -9.09 -1.13 7.36
C HIS A 135 -10.21 -0.38 8.12
N SER A 136 -10.30 0.94 8.00
CA SER A 136 -11.43 1.71 8.55
C SER A 136 -12.77 1.25 7.99
N PHE A 137 -12.86 0.98 6.68
CA PHE A 137 -14.06 0.40 6.07
C PHE A 137 -14.42 -0.96 6.68
N LEU A 138 -13.44 -1.87 6.82
CA LEU A 138 -13.67 -3.18 7.41
C LEU A 138 -14.16 -3.08 8.86
N GLN A 139 -13.53 -2.23 9.67
CA GLN A 139 -13.96 -1.98 11.06
C GLN A 139 -15.34 -1.33 11.14
N ALA A 140 -15.69 -0.43 10.22
CA ALA A 140 -17.02 0.17 10.14
C ALA A 140 -18.13 -0.87 9.86
N LYS A 141 -17.77 -2.00 9.26
CA LYS A 141 -18.64 -3.13 8.93
C LYS A 141 -18.50 -4.30 9.91
N ASP A 142 -17.75 -4.13 11.00
CA ASP A 142 -17.44 -5.19 11.97
C ASP A 142 -16.82 -6.43 11.30
N LEU A 143 -15.97 -6.22 10.28
CA LEU A 143 -15.29 -7.28 9.53
C LEU A 143 -13.81 -7.39 9.94
N PRO A 144 -13.32 -8.57 10.34
CA PRO A 144 -11.90 -8.78 10.56
C PRO A 144 -11.14 -8.71 9.24
N MET A 145 -9.91 -8.18 9.29
CA MET A 145 -9.04 -8.15 8.13
C MET A 145 -8.64 -9.57 7.70
N GLU A 146 -8.47 -10.49 8.63
CA GLU A 146 -8.16 -11.91 8.37
C GLU A 146 -9.43 -12.72 8.08
N GLY A 147 -10.25 -12.26 7.15
CA GLY A 147 -11.54 -12.88 6.87
C GLY A 147 -11.87 -12.96 5.38
N THR A 148 -12.63 -13.99 5.00
CA THR A 148 -13.11 -14.17 3.62
C THR A 148 -13.88 -12.96 3.10
N MET A 149 -14.67 -12.31 3.97
CA MET A 149 -15.41 -11.11 3.59
C MET A 149 -14.49 -9.93 3.27
N ALA A 150 -13.36 -9.78 3.96
CA ALA A 150 -12.36 -8.76 3.61
C ALA A 150 -11.76 -9.01 2.22
N LYS A 151 -11.52 -10.29 1.85
CA LYS A 151 -11.07 -10.68 0.51
C LYS A 151 -12.09 -10.36 -0.57
N VAL A 152 -13.36 -10.66 -0.31
CA VAL A 152 -14.48 -10.33 -1.22
C VAL A 152 -14.58 -8.81 -1.42
N TRP A 153 -14.48 -8.03 -0.35
CA TRP A 153 -14.52 -6.57 -0.45
C TRP A 153 -13.29 -6.00 -1.18
N ASN A 154 -12.10 -6.51 -0.91
CA ASN A 154 -10.89 -6.17 -1.64
C ASN A 154 -11.09 -6.34 -3.16
N LEU A 155 -11.49 -7.54 -3.60
CA LEU A 155 -11.74 -7.82 -5.01
C LEU A 155 -12.85 -6.94 -5.60
N LYS A 156 -13.97 -6.76 -4.87
CA LYS A 156 -15.10 -5.95 -5.32
C LYS A 156 -14.68 -4.49 -5.55
N MET A 157 -13.97 -3.90 -4.58
CA MET A 157 -13.54 -2.50 -4.65
C MET A 157 -12.56 -2.26 -5.79
N PHE A 158 -11.49 -3.06 -5.87
CA PHE A 158 -10.46 -2.85 -6.89
C PHE A 158 -10.96 -3.15 -8.30
N LYS A 159 -11.80 -4.18 -8.49
CA LYS A 159 -12.44 -4.44 -9.78
C LYS A 159 -13.36 -3.29 -10.21
N HIS A 160 -14.14 -2.73 -9.28
CA HIS A 160 -15.02 -1.59 -9.57
C HIS A 160 -14.22 -0.34 -9.92
N ILE A 161 -13.21 0.02 -9.10
CA ILE A 161 -12.41 1.22 -9.31
C ILE A 161 -11.64 1.13 -10.62
N SER A 162 -11.01 -0.01 -10.91
CA SER A 162 -10.29 -0.24 -12.17
C SER A 162 -11.22 -0.13 -13.37
N GLY A 163 -12.38 -0.80 -13.36
CA GLY A 163 -13.35 -0.68 -14.45
C GLY A 163 -13.82 0.76 -14.69
N LYS A 164 -14.03 1.53 -13.62
CA LYS A 164 -14.43 2.94 -13.73
C LYS A 164 -13.30 3.87 -14.18
N ALA A 165 -12.06 3.60 -13.76
CA ALA A 165 -10.89 4.35 -14.25
C ALA A 165 -10.64 4.09 -15.74
N GLU A 166 -10.86 2.87 -16.21
CA GLU A 166 -10.83 2.50 -17.63
C GLU A 166 -11.93 3.23 -18.44
N GLU A 167 -13.18 3.19 -17.96
CA GLU A 167 -14.30 3.94 -18.58
C GLU A 167 -14.00 5.44 -18.67
N ALA A 168 -13.46 6.04 -17.60
CA ALA A 168 -13.09 7.45 -17.57
C ALA A 168 -11.94 7.77 -18.54
N SER A 169 -10.93 6.89 -18.64
CA SER A 169 -9.82 7.04 -19.60
C SER A 169 -10.33 7.10 -21.03
N LEU A 170 -11.21 6.16 -21.42
CA LEU A 170 -11.81 6.12 -22.75
C LEU A 170 -12.64 7.38 -23.04
N LEU A 171 -13.50 7.79 -22.10
CA LEU A 171 -14.32 9.00 -22.23
C LEU A 171 -13.45 10.24 -22.47
N LEU A 172 -12.45 10.45 -21.61
CA LEU A 172 -11.54 11.59 -21.72
C LEU A 172 -10.71 11.53 -23.00
N ALA A 173 -10.39 10.34 -23.51
CA ALA A 173 -9.70 10.18 -24.78
C ALA A 173 -10.57 10.60 -25.96
N GLN A 174 -11.87 10.32 -25.93
CA GLN A 174 -12.81 10.79 -26.95
C GLN A 174 -12.98 12.32 -26.92
N GLU A 175 -13.00 12.91 -25.73
CA GLU A 175 -13.17 14.35 -25.56
C GLU A 175 -11.89 15.16 -25.85
N ARG A 176 -10.71 14.65 -25.45
CA ARG A 176 -9.45 15.39 -25.41
C ARG A 176 -8.33 14.78 -26.27
N GLY A 177 -8.61 13.67 -26.95
CA GLY A 177 -7.62 12.85 -27.64
C GLY A 177 -6.93 11.83 -26.71
N ALA A 178 -6.52 10.69 -27.27
CA ALA A 178 -5.64 9.73 -26.59
C ALA A 178 -4.30 10.37 -26.22
N CYS A 179 -3.60 9.77 -25.26
CA CYS A 179 -2.20 10.09 -25.08
C CYS A 179 -1.38 9.58 -26.29
N PRO A 180 -0.31 10.29 -26.68
CA PRO A 180 0.51 9.91 -27.85
C PRO A 180 1.03 8.48 -27.84
N ASP A 181 1.45 7.95 -26.68
CA ASP A 181 1.93 6.57 -26.59
C ASP A 181 0.81 5.54 -26.88
N ALA A 182 -0.43 5.82 -26.49
CA ALA A 182 -1.57 4.96 -26.80
C ALA A 182 -2.01 5.11 -28.26
N GLU A 183 -2.07 6.35 -28.75
CA GLU A 183 -2.49 6.69 -30.12
C GLU A 183 -1.60 6.02 -31.18
N GLU A 184 -0.28 6.01 -30.99
CA GLU A 184 0.67 5.35 -31.91
C GLU A 184 0.41 3.85 -32.08
N MET A 185 -0.13 3.21 -31.04
CA MET A 185 -0.48 1.79 -31.05
C MET A 185 -1.97 1.55 -31.36
N GLY A 186 -2.72 2.59 -31.75
CA GLY A 186 -4.14 2.51 -32.06
C GLY A 186 -5.04 2.27 -30.85
N ALA A 187 -4.56 2.57 -29.63
CA ALA A 187 -5.34 2.46 -28.40
C ALA A 187 -6.04 3.79 -28.07
N MET A 188 -7.33 3.71 -27.73
CA MET A 188 -8.16 4.89 -27.43
C MET A 188 -8.16 5.21 -25.93
N GLU A 189 -6.99 5.56 -25.40
CA GLU A 189 -6.76 5.74 -23.96
C GLU A 189 -6.21 7.13 -23.66
N ARG A 190 -6.79 7.83 -22.67
CA ARG A 190 -6.28 9.14 -22.25
C ARG A 190 -5.02 8.99 -21.39
N PHE A 191 -4.96 7.93 -20.60
CA PHE A 191 -3.87 7.66 -19.66
C PHE A 191 -3.24 6.32 -19.98
N SER A 192 -1.91 6.26 -20.09
CA SER A 192 -1.23 4.97 -20.26
C SER A 192 -1.33 4.10 -19.01
N CYS A 193 -1.18 4.72 -17.83
CA CYS A 193 -1.39 4.11 -16.53
C CYS A 193 -2.34 4.98 -15.70
N LYS A 194 -3.17 4.35 -14.88
CA LYS A 194 -4.33 4.96 -14.20
C LYS A 194 -4.28 4.78 -12.69
N MET A 195 -3.77 3.63 -12.21
CA MET A 195 -3.89 3.24 -10.80
C MET A 195 -2.53 2.95 -10.17
N ALA A 196 -2.30 3.55 -9.00
CA ALA A 196 -1.14 3.28 -8.14
C ALA A 196 -1.54 3.51 -6.69
N ILE A 197 -1.20 2.58 -5.80
CA ILE A 197 -1.60 2.68 -4.39
C ILE A 197 -0.43 3.21 -3.57
N ALA A 198 -0.36 4.55 -3.47
CA ALA A 198 0.66 5.25 -2.69
C ALA A 198 0.36 5.23 -1.18
N PRO A 199 1.35 5.49 -0.31
CA PRO A 199 1.11 5.70 1.11
C PRO A 199 0.32 7.00 1.31
N THR A 200 -0.74 6.96 2.13
CA THR A 200 -1.63 8.11 2.33
C THR A 200 -1.60 8.67 3.76
N ALA A 201 -0.47 8.51 4.46
CA ALA A 201 -0.33 8.86 5.88
C ALA A 201 -0.82 10.28 6.25
N SER A 202 -0.50 11.29 5.44
CA SER A 202 -0.93 12.67 5.73
C SER A 202 -2.39 12.93 5.35
N ILE A 203 -2.81 12.49 4.16
CA ILE A 203 -4.19 12.75 3.68
C ILE A 203 -5.23 11.92 4.44
N SER A 204 -4.86 10.77 5.00
CA SER A 204 -5.75 9.97 5.83
C SER A 204 -6.07 10.65 7.15
N ILE A 205 -5.10 11.39 7.72
CA ILE A 205 -5.31 12.27 8.89
C ILE A 205 -6.23 13.43 8.52
N ILE A 206 -5.98 14.09 7.38
CA ILE A 206 -6.82 15.20 6.88
C ILE A 206 -8.28 14.75 6.70
N CYS A 207 -8.49 13.54 6.21
CA CYS A 207 -9.82 12.95 6.00
C CYS A 207 -10.45 12.34 7.26
N GLY A 208 -10.13 12.88 8.44
CA GLY A 208 -10.77 12.49 9.70
C GLY A 208 -10.09 11.34 10.43
N GLY A 209 -8.83 11.02 10.10
CA GLY A 209 -8.07 9.95 10.76
C GLY A 209 -8.41 8.55 10.26
N THR A 210 -8.77 8.41 8.98
CA THR A 210 -9.01 7.10 8.37
C THR A 210 -7.71 6.28 8.26
N SER A 211 -7.82 4.97 8.07
CA SER A 211 -6.65 4.09 7.93
C SER A 211 -5.82 4.45 6.69
N ALA A 212 -4.50 4.37 6.79
CA ALA A 212 -3.62 4.65 5.66
C ALA A 212 -3.78 3.57 4.57
N CYS A 213 -3.84 4.02 3.32
CA CYS A 213 -3.89 3.25 2.08
C CYS A 213 -4.72 1.96 2.20
N ILE A 214 -4.05 0.82 1.99
CA ILE A 214 -4.58 -0.54 2.12
C ILE A 214 -4.07 -1.24 3.39
N GLU A 215 -3.41 -0.48 4.26
CA GLU A 215 -2.67 -1.00 5.41
C GLU A 215 -3.55 -1.17 6.64
N PRO A 216 -3.22 -2.16 7.50
CA PRO A 216 -3.85 -2.26 8.78
C PRO A 216 -3.44 -1.12 9.72
N ILE A 217 -4.38 -0.68 10.58
CA ILE A 217 -4.13 0.31 11.63
C ILE A 217 -3.05 -0.20 12.60
N PRO A 218 -1.95 0.55 12.82
CA PRO A 218 -0.86 0.10 13.69
C PRO A 218 -1.19 0.00 15.18
N ALA A 219 -2.15 0.78 15.66
CA ALA A 219 -2.57 0.81 17.07
C ALA A 219 -3.98 1.40 17.21
N ASN A 220 -4.82 0.82 18.08
CA ASN A 220 -6.17 1.35 18.32
C ASN A 220 -6.21 2.62 19.18
N ILE A 221 -5.08 2.99 19.79
CA ILE A 221 -4.88 4.26 20.49
C ILE A 221 -3.42 4.67 20.31
N TYR A 222 -3.18 5.93 19.94
CA TYR A 222 -1.84 6.47 19.80
C TYR A 222 -1.79 7.96 20.14
N THR A 223 -0.59 8.47 20.41
CA THR A 223 -0.37 9.89 20.66
C THR A 223 0.09 10.58 19.38
N HIS A 224 -0.71 11.50 18.86
CA HIS A 224 -0.39 12.34 17.73
C HIS A 224 0.23 13.66 18.22
N LYS A 225 1.53 13.86 17.94
CA LYS A 225 2.23 15.10 18.28
C LYS A 225 2.01 16.12 17.15
N THR A 226 1.57 17.31 17.52
CA THR A 226 1.45 18.47 16.63
C THR A 226 2.32 19.60 17.16
N LEU A 227 2.55 20.63 16.35
CA LEU A 227 3.22 21.86 16.80
C LEU A 227 2.51 22.51 18.00
N SER A 228 1.19 22.30 18.12
CA SER A 228 0.34 22.83 19.20
C SER A 228 0.22 21.92 20.44
N GLY A 229 0.86 20.75 20.45
CA GLY A 229 0.81 19.80 21.57
C GLY A 229 0.57 18.35 21.15
N SER A 230 0.54 17.46 22.14
CA SER A 230 0.32 16.02 21.96
C SER A 230 -1.15 15.67 22.24
N PHE A 231 -1.81 15.04 21.28
CA PHE A 231 -3.21 14.63 21.39
C PHE A 231 -3.33 13.11 21.32
N VAL A 232 -4.17 12.53 22.19
CA VAL A 232 -4.48 11.10 22.14
C VAL A 232 -5.55 10.89 21.07
N VAL A 233 -5.24 10.05 20.08
CA VAL A 233 -6.16 9.63 19.04
C VAL A 233 -6.62 8.21 19.36
N LYS A 234 -7.93 8.02 19.43
CA LYS A 234 -8.57 6.72 19.68
C LYS A 234 -9.24 6.23 18.39
N ASN A 235 -9.24 4.92 18.19
CA ASN A 235 -10.01 4.29 17.12
C ASN A 235 -11.52 4.53 17.36
N PRO A 236 -12.22 5.24 16.46
CA PRO A 236 -13.63 5.61 16.66
C PRO A 236 -14.56 4.40 16.65
N TYR A 237 -14.23 3.36 15.88
CA TYR A 237 -15.02 2.13 15.81
C TYR A 237 -14.89 1.30 17.09
N LEU A 238 -13.67 1.19 17.62
CA LEU A 238 -13.45 0.56 18.92
C LEU A 238 -14.12 1.35 20.05
N GLU A 239 -14.04 2.68 20.02
CA GLU A 239 -14.70 3.53 21.03
C GLU A 239 -16.20 3.31 21.05
N LYS A 240 -16.84 3.25 19.87
CA LYS A 240 -18.27 2.91 19.75
C LYS A 240 -18.58 1.55 20.36
N LEU A 241 -17.77 0.52 20.09
CA LEU A 241 -17.94 -0.81 20.67
C LEU A 241 -17.79 -0.81 22.20
N LEU A 242 -16.75 -0.15 22.72
CA LEU A 242 -16.52 -0.04 24.17
C LEU A 242 -17.68 0.68 24.86
N ARG A 243 -18.25 1.72 24.25
CA ARG A 243 -19.45 2.40 24.78
C ARG A 243 -20.66 1.47 24.81
N ALA A 244 -20.90 0.72 23.74
CA ALA A 244 -22.00 -0.25 23.68
C ALA A 244 -21.92 -1.31 24.78
N LYS A 245 -20.69 -1.71 25.18
CA LYS A 245 -20.45 -2.65 26.28
C LYS A 245 -20.36 -1.99 27.66
N SER A 246 -20.53 -0.68 27.78
CA SER A 246 -20.30 0.07 29.02
C SER A 246 -18.87 -0.12 29.58
N LYS A 247 -17.88 -0.21 28.69
CA LYS A 247 -16.46 -0.38 28.99
C LYS A 247 -15.58 0.79 28.52
N ASP A 248 -16.17 1.84 27.94
CA ASP A 248 -15.46 3.07 27.57
C ASP A 248 -15.05 3.87 28.83
N SER A 249 -13.87 3.54 29.35
CA SER A 249 -13.30 4.16 30.54
C SER A 249 -11.82 4.46 30.35
N THR A 250 -11.30 5.46 31.05
CA THR A 250 -9.88 5.82 31.01
C THR A 250 -8.96 4.64 31.35
N ASN A 251 -9.37 3.79 32.31
CA ASN A 251 -8.59 2.61 32.69
C ASN A 251 -8.46 1.59 31.56
N VAL A 252 -9.54 1.36 30.80
CA VAL A 252 -9.52 0.46 29.63
C VAL A 252 -8.62 1.05 28.53
N TRP A 253 -8.76 2.33 28.21
CA TRP A 253 -7.91 2.99 27.21
C TRP A 253 -6.43 3.02 27.61
N ASN A 254 -6.12 3.27 28.87
CA ASN A 254 -4.75 3.19 29.38
C ASN A 254 -4.19 1.77 29.25
N SER A 255 -4.99 0.75 29.56
CA SER A 255 -4.58 -0.65 29.38
C SER A 255 -4.31 -1.00 27.91
N ILE A 256 -5.12 -0.50 26.97
CA ILE A 256 -4.89 -0.66 25.52
C ILE A 256 -3.58 0.06 25.12
N LEU A 257 -3.34 1.28 25.62
CA LEU A 257 -2.12 2.04 25.35
C LEU A 257 -0.86 1.34 25.89
N GLU A 258 -0.91 0.82 27.11
CA GLU A 258 0.16 0.04 27.75
C GLU A 258 0.48 -1.24 26.97
N LYS A 259 -0.52 -1.82 26.30
CA LYS A 259 -0.36 -2.96 25.38
C LYS A 259 -0.12 -2.54 23.93
N GLY A 260 0.39 -1.33 23.72
CA GLY A 260 0.83 -0.84 22.41
C GLY A 260 -0.31 -0.68 21.41
N GLY A 261 -1.53 -0.44 21.86
CA GLY A 261 -2.72 -0.30 21.03
C GLY A 261 -3.53 -1.58 20.83
N SER A 262 -3.11 -2.70 21.42
CA SER A 262 -3.79 -3.99 21.32
C SER A 262 -5.03 -4.07 22.21
N VAL A 263 -6.04 -4.82 21.74
CA VAL A 263 -7.23 -5.18 22.52
C VAL A 263 -7.30 -6.68 22.84
N GLN A 264 -6.30 -7.48 22.44
CA GLN A 264 -6.37 -8.93 22.53
C GLN A 264 -6.46 -9.44 23.98
N HIS A 265 -5.93 -8.66 24.93
CA HIS A 265 -5.94 -8.94 26.37
C HIS A 265 -7.26 -8.57 27.08
N LEU A 266 -8.24 -7.99 26.38
CA LEU A 266 -9.51 -7.58 27.00
C LEU A 266 -10.49 -8.75 27.07
N ASP A 267 -10.67 -9.33 28.25
CA ASP A 267 -11.51 -10.54 28.47
C ASP A 267 -13.00 -10.35 28.18
N PHE A 268 -13.48 -9.10 28.13
CA PHE A 268 -14.89 -8.80 27.86
C PHE A 268 -15.22 -8.63 26.37
N LEU A 269 -14.21 -8.67 25.49
CA LEU A 269 -14.40 -8.71 24.04
C LEU A 269 -14.47 -10.16 23.58
N THR A 270 -15.36 -10.44 22.64
CA THR A 270 -15.41 -11.75 21.98
C THR A 270 -14.22 -11.90 21.03
N ASP A 271 -13.94 -13.13 20.59
CA ASP A 271 -12.82 -13.37 19.67
C ASP A 271 -13.07 -12.71 18.31
N GLU A 272 -14.32 -12.63 17.85
CA GLU A 272 -14.69 -11.92 16.63
C GLU A 272 -14.43 -10.42 16.75
N GLU A 273 -14.80 -9.82 17.88
CA GLU A 273 -14.53 -8.40 18.14
C GLU A 273 -13.03 -8.13 18.23
N LYS A 274 -12.28 -9.00 18.90
CA LYS A 274 -10.81 -8.91 18.95
C LYS A 274 -10.18 -9.01 17.56
N ALA A 275 -10.71 -9.88 16.69
CA ALA A 275 -10.23 -10.05 15.33
C ALA A 275 -10.43 -8.79 14.46
N VAL A 276 -11.54 -8.06 14.64
CA VAL A 276 -11.81 -6.78 13.95
C VAL A 276 -10.78 -5.71 14.29
N PHE A 277 -10.26 -5.72 15.53
CA PHE A 277 -9.37 -4.68 16.04
C PHE A 277 -7.92 -5.15 16.22
N LYS A 278 -7.51 -6.24 15.55
CA LYS A 278 -6.10 -6.62 15.46
C LYS A 278 -5.28 -5.48 14.83
N THR A 279 -4.16 -5.18 15.46
CA THR A 279 -3.20 -4.19 14.98
C THR A 279 -2.36 -4.73 13.83
N SER A 280 -1.63 -3.86 13.13
CA SER A 280 -0.78 -4.25 11.99
C SER A 280 0.23 -5.37 12.31
N PHE A 281 0.73 -5.44 13.55
CA PHE A 281 1.69 -6.44 14.01
C PHE A 281 1.04 -7.73 14.54
N GLU A 282 -0.28 -7.75 14.68
CA GLU A 282 -1.06 -8.91 15.14
C GLU A 282 -1.78 -9.62 14.00
N ILE A 283 -1.91 -8.95 12.85
CA ILE A 283 -2.44 -9.53 11.63
C ILE A 283 -1.38 -10.43 11.00
N ASP A 284 -1.79 -11.60 10.54
CA ASP A 284 -0.97 -12.48 9.72
C ASP A 284 -0.67 -11.83 8.37
N GLN A 285 0.62 -11.61 8.11
CA GLN A 285 1.09 -10.91 6.92
C GLN A 285 0.79 -11.67 5.62
N ARG A 286 0.52 -12.97 5.68
CA ARG A 286 0.08 -13.77 4.52
C ARG A 286 -1.23 -13.23 3.95
N TYR A 287 -2.14 -12.71 4.78
CA TYR A 287 -3.36 -12.04 4.31
C TYR A 287 -3.06 -10.75 3.55
N LEU A 288 -2.07 -9.96 3.98
CA LEU A 288 -1.68 -8.74 3.25
C LEU A 288 -1.11 -9.09 1.87
N LEU A 289 -0.32 -10.16 1.76
CA LEU A 289 0.18 -10.66 0.48
C LEU A 289 -0.97 -11.14 -0.42
N GLU A 290 -1.94 -11.89 0.12
CA GLU A 290 -3.13 -12.32 -0.62
C GLU A 290 -3.93 -11.13 -1.14
N PHE A 291 -4.23 -10.14 -0.30
CA PHE A 291 -4.97 -8.97 -0.76
C PHE A 291 -4.21 -8.19 -1.82
N ALA A 292 -2.89 -8.06 -1.67
CA ALA A 292 -2.04 -7.39 -2.64
C ALA A 292 -2.01 -8.14 -3.97
N ALA A 293 -1.89 -9.46 -3.95
CA ALA A 293 -1.92 -10.31 -5.14
C ALA A 293 -3.29 -10.25 -5.84
N ASP A 294 -4.38 -10.36 -5.09
CA ASP A 294 -5.76 -10.27 -5.60
C ASP A 294 -6.03 -8.95 -6.33
N ARG A 295 -5.50 -7.84 -5.81
CA ARG A 295 -5.72 -6.51 -6.39
C ARG A 295 -4.72 -6.15 -7.49
N ALA A 296 -3.57 -6.83 -7.58
CA ALA A 296 -2.52 -6.52 -8.54
C ALA A 296 -2.99 -6.52 -10.02
N PRO A 297 -3.88 -7.44 -10.48
CA PRO A 297 -4.43 -7.39 -11.83
C PRO A 297 -5.25 -6.13 -12.16
N PHE A 298 -5.76 -5.44 -11.13
CA PHE A 298 -6.58 -4.22 -11.27
C PHE A 298 -5.74 -2.94 -11.11
N ILE A 299 -4.43 -3.05 -10.94
CA ILE A 299 -3.50 -1.92 -10.74
C ILE A 299 -2.43 -2.02 -11.83
N ASP A 300 -2.46 -1.09 -12.79
CA ASP A 300 -1.51 -1.07 -13.90
C ASP A 300 -0.09 -0.67 -13.48
N GLN A 301 0.06 0.16 -12.45
CA GLN A 301 1.33 0.40 -11.76
C GLN A 301 1.51 -0.56 -10.60
N ALA A 302 1.94 -0.13 -9.41
CA ALA A 302 2.12 -0.99 -8.24
C ALA A 302 1.41 -0.44 -6.99
N GLN A 303 1.68 -1.06 -5.85
CA GLN A 303 1.12 -0.69 -4.55
C GLN A 303 2.24 -0.66 -3.50
N SER A 304 2.31 0.38 -2.70
CA SER A 304 3.21 0.45 -1.56
C SER A 304 2.73 -0.54 -0.50
N LEU A 305 3.36 -1.72 -0.45
CA LEU A 305 3.01 -2.77 0.50
C LEU A 305 4.05 -2.84 1.61
N ASN A 306 3.72 -2.30 2.78
CA ASN A 306 4.50 -2.55 3.99
C ASN A 306 4.22 -3.95 4.53
N LEU A 307 5.25 -4.57 5.13
CA LEU A 307 5.10 -5.78 5.95
C LEU A 307 5.39 -5.44 7.41
N PHE A 308 4.60 -5.98 8.33
CA PHE A 308 4.70 -5.74 9.77
C PHE A 308 5.07 -7.03 10.48
N ILE A 309 6.31 -7.09 10.95
CA ILE A 309 6.93 -8.30 11.45
C ILE A 309 7.05 -8.23 12.97
N PRO A 310 6.52 -9.23 13.70
CA PRO A 310 6.68 -9.28 15.15
C PRO A 310 8.14 -9.57 15.51
N ALA A 311 8.50 -9.33 16.76
CA ALA A 311 9.89 -9.35 17.21
C ALA A 311 10.51 -10.76 17.24
N ASP A 312 9.66 -11.79 17.28
CA ASP A 312 9.95 -13.20 17.46
C ASP A 312 9.70 -14.05 16.21
N VAL A 313 9.65 -13.41 15.02
CA VAL A 313 9.43 -14.11 13.74
C VAL A 313 10.49 -15.19 13.49
N ASP A 314 10.07 -16.35 12.97
CA ASP A 314 11.00 -17.37 12.51
C ASP A 314 11.70 -16.94 11.20
N LYS A 315 12.95 -17.36 11.02
CA LYS A 315 13.75 -17.02 9.83
C LYS A 315 13.13 -17.58 8.55
N TRP A 316 12.66 -18.82 8.60
CA TRP A 316 12.04 -19.48 7.46
C TRP A 316 10.78 -18.72 7.07
N ASP A 317 9.95 -18.37 8.05
CA ASP A 317 8.71 -17.66 7.80
C ASP A 317 8.94 -16.28 7.18
N LEU A 318 9.93 -15.56 7.70
CA LEU A 318 10.36 -14.28 7.14
C LEU A 318 10.81 -14.43 5.68
N MET A 319 11.63 -15.45 5.37
CA MET A 319 12.07 -15.72 3.99
C MET A 319 10.89 -16.10 3.09
N MET A 320 9.97 -16.93 3.58
CA MET A 320 8.81 -17.40 2.83
C MET A 320 7.83 -16.27 2.54
N LEU A 321 7.60 -15.32 3.44
CA LEU A 321 6.79 -14.12 3.14
C LEU A 321 7.34 -13.35 1.93
N HIS A 322 8.66 -13.15 1.85
CA HIS A 322 9.28 -12.45 0.73
C HIS A 322 9.24 -13.27 -0.56
N PHE A 323 9.42 -14.59 -0.45
CA PHE A 323 9.35 -15.50 -1.60
C PHE A 323 7.93 -15.60 -2.16
N GLN A 324 6.92 -15.71 -1.29
CA GLN A 324 5.51 -15.75 -1.67
C GLN A 324 5.05 -14.45 -2.33
N ALA A 325 5.58 -13.30 -1.91
CA ALA A 325 5.28 -12.03 -2.59
C ALA A 325 5.67 -12.07 -4.08
N TRP A 326 6.85 -12.63 -4.38
CA TRP A 326 7.30 -12.86 -5.76
C TRP A 326 6.40 -13.85 -6.49
N GLU A 327 6.17 -15.02 -5.88
CA GLU A 327 5.42 -16.12 -6.47
C GLU A 327 3.98 -15.72 -6.83
N LYS A 328 3.33 -14.95 -5.96
CA LYS A 328 1.96 -14.46 -6.17
C LYS A 328 1.85 -13.32 -7.18
N GLY A 329 2.96 -12.87 -7.77
CA GLY A 329 2.96 -11.83 -8.79
C GLY A 329 2.73 -10.42 -8.23
N ILE A 330 3.12 -10.17 -6.98
CA ILE A 330 3.17 -8.80 -6.45
C ILE A 330 4.29 -8.04 -7.19
N LYS A 331 4.10 -6.74 -7.41
CA LYS A 331 5.06 -5.89 -8.16
C LYS A 331 6.15 -5.31 -7.26
N SER A 332 5.85 -5.00 -6.01
CA SER A 332 6.80 -4.41 -5.07
C SER A 332 6.48 -4.67 -3.60
N LEU A 333 7.51 -4.61 -2.76
CA LEU A 333 7.43 -4.56 -1.29
C LEU A 333 8.13 -3.29 -0.82
N TYR A 334 7.43 -2.51 0.00
CA TYR A 334 7.93 -1.26 0.55
C TYR A 334 8.72 -1.52 1.85
N TYR A 335 8.47 -0.76 2.92
CA TYR A 335 9.15 -0.97 4.19
C TYR A 335 8.80 -2.31 4.83
N LEU A 336 9.79 -2.91 5.47
CA LEU A 336 9.57 -3.92 6.49
C LEU A 336 9.60 -3.25 7.87
N ARG A 337 8.47 -3.23 8.56
CA ARG A 337 8.33 -2.66 9.90
C ARG A 337 8.49 -3.79 10.91
N SER A 338 9.56 -3.77 11.70
CA SER A 338 9.78 -4.74 12.78
C SER A 338 9.60 -4.09 14.15
N LYS A 339 9.05 -4.85 15.12
CA LYS A 339 9.15 -4.50 16.54
C LYS A 339 10.47 -5.07 17.07
N SER A 340 11.25 -4.29 17.81
CA SER A 340 12.38 -4.85 18.56
C SER A 340 11.88 -5.45 19.88
N VAL A 341 12.45 -6.59 20.30
CA VAL A 341 12.13 -7.24 21.59
C VAL A 341 12.36 -6.28 22.77
N GLN A 342 13.30 -5.33 22.64
CA GLN A 342 13.60 -4.34 23.67
C GLN A 342 12.64 -3.11 23.69
N ARG A 343 11.83 -2.89 22.65
CA ARG A 343 10.89 -1.74 22.59
C ARG A 343 9.59 -1.93 23.37
N ALA A 344 9.38 -3.09 24.00
CA ALA A 344 8.20 -3.37 24.82
C ALA A 344 8.06 -2.47 26.07
N GLY A 345 9.00 -1.54 26.32
CA GLY A 345 8.99 -0.63 27.46
C GLY A 345 8.55 0.83 27.20
N PHE A 346 8.41 1.31 25.96
CA PHE A 346 8.06 2.71 25.70
C PHE A 346 7.23 2.88 24.43
N ALA A 347 5.90 2.83 24.56
CA ALA A 347 4.97 3.21 23.50
C ALA A 347 4.73 4.73 23.55
N GLY A 348 5.46 5.50 22.73
CA GLY A 348 5.31 6.96 22.74
C GLY A 348 6.26 7.74 21.83
N GLY A 349 6.35 7.39 20.54
CA GLY A 349 7.05 8.24 19.58
C GLY A 349 7.29 7.55 18.25
N VAL A 350 6.60 8.02 17.22
CA VAL A 350 7.02 7.82 15.82
C VAL A 350 8.12 8.84 15.56
N GLU A 351 9.28 8.65 16.17
CA GLU A 351 10.58 9.30 15.86
C GLU A 351 11.58 8.91 16.95
N ALA A 352 12.46 7.95 16.63
CA ALA A 352 13.83 7.77 17.14
C ALA A 352 14.24 6.29 17.00
N ASP A 353 14.94 5.96 15.90
CA ASP A 353 16.32 5.49 16.01
C ASP A 353 16.89 5.28 14.59
N ASN A 354 17.43 6.37 14.03
CA ASN A 354 18.53 6.28 13.06
C ASN A 354 19.84 6.13 13.85
N THR A 355 19.96 5.07 14.65
CA THR A 355 21.28 4.68 15.20
C THR A 355 22.13 4.17 14.04
N ALA A 356 23.31 4.75 13.85
CA ALA A 356 24.24 4.42 12.76
C ALA A 356 24.79 2.97 12.85
N ASP A 357 24.59 2.30 13.98
CA ASP A 357 24.97 0.91 14.17
C ASP A 357 23.76 -0.01 13.97
N ALA A 358 23.89 -0.94 13.03
CA ALA A 358 22.89 -1.98 12.82
C ALA A 358 22.73 -2.82 14.10
N ALA A 359 21.53 -2.81 14.67
CA ALA A 359 21.20 -3.70 15.78
C ALA A 359 21.44 -5.16 15.35
N LYS A 360 22.15 -5.93 16.19
CA LYS A 360 22.33 -7.37 15.99
C LYS A 360 21.08 -8.08 16.50
N TYR A 361 20.28 -8.62 15.59
CA TYR A 361 19.10 -9.41 15.91
C TYR A 361 19.50 -10.89 16.02
N GLU A 362 19.27 -11.50 17.19
CA GLU A 362 19.31 -12.96 17.34
C GLU A 362 17.88 -13.49 17.14
N LEU A 363 17.59 -13.93 15.93
CA LEU A 363 16.34 -14.59 15.56
C LEU A 363 16.30 -16.00 16.18
N THR A 364 15.23 -16.32 16.89
CA THR A 364 15.00 -17.63 17.54
C THR A 364 14.76 -18.71 16.50
N ALA A 365 15.55 -19.79 16.54
CA ALA A 365 15.47 -20.92 15.61
C ALA A 365 14.53 -22.05 16.09
N GLY A 366 13.43 -21.72 16.76
CA GLY A 366 12.63 -22.71 17.50
C GLY A 366 11.13 -22.45 17.59
N GLY A 367 10.55 -21.64 16.71
CA GLY A 367 9.10 -21.51 16.59
C GLY A 367 8.47 -22.69 15.82
N GLU A 368 7.17 -22.91 15.98
CA GLU A 368 6.42 -23.77 15.05
C GLU A 368 6.47 -23.11 13.67
N GLN A 369 7.07 -23.80 12.69
CA GLN A 369 7.11 -23.33 11.31
C GLN A 369 5.70 -23.30 10.74
N THR A 370 5.34 -22.19 10.10
CA THR A 370 4.02 -22.05 9.52
C THR A 370 3.90 -22.92 8.27
N ASP A 371 2.83 -23.73 8.15
CA ASP A 371 2.52 -24.42 6.90
C ASP A 371 1.95 -23.41 5.88
N TYR A 372 2.66 -23.24 4.78
CA TYR A 372 2.33 -22.30 3.71
C TYR A 372 1.45 -22.92 2.61
N GLU A 373 1.23 -24.24 2.63
CA GLU A 373 0.36 -24.93 1.66
C GLU A 373 -1.13 -24.93 2.10
N GLU A 374 -1.42 -24.55 3.34
CA GLU A 374 -2.80 -24.49 3.85
C GLU A 374 -3.53 -23.22 3.41
N CYS A 375 -4.81 -23.37 3.04
CA CYS A 375 -5.67 -22.24 2.69
C CYS A 375 -5.93 -21.38 3.94
N LEU A 376 -5.44 -20.14 3.94
CA LEU A 376 -5.62 -19.19 5.05
C LEU A 376 -7.10 -19.00 5.45
N SER A 377 -8.02 -19.07 4.49
CA SER A 377 -9.46 -18.91 4.72
C SER A 377 -10.14 -20.16 5.29
N CYS A 378 -9.41 -21.28 5.41
CA CYS A 378 -9.89 -22.53 5.99
C CYS A 378 -9.33 -22.79 7.41
N GLN A 379 -8.44 -21.91 7.89
CA GLN A 379 -8.00 -21.81 9.30
C GLN A 379 -9.02 -20.98 10.09
#